data_AF-A0A9D0Q5W5-F1
#
_entry.id   AF-A0A9D0Q5W5-F1
#
_cell.length_a   1.000
_cell.length_b   1.000
_cell.length_c   1.000
_cell.angle_alpha   90.00
_cell.angle_beta   90.00
_cell.angle_gamma   90.00
#
_symmetry.space_group_name_H-M   'P 1'
#
loop_
_entity.id
_entity.type
_entity.pdbx_description
1 polymer ?
#
loop_
_entity_poly.entity_id
_entity_poly.type
_entity_poly.pdbx_seq_one_letter_code
_entity_poly.pdbx_strand_id
1 'polypeptide(L)'
;MYATRKTVKKNRKIEVKQLQALLHLLGQPIAVDGVLGNNSKKAIKHFQQQHQLSADGVVGKGTWMVLYKAFEQFMNGLCDKATSLDTRGCQAFGTEKSPFVDVDSNSSDIATVSWLQALLHILDDNTQVSGRFDTATENKIKAVQQQQALTVNAKVDESTWDALFIEGAKVSTKIANLFLTDDYIAQKAKEEGIEPAAIKAVVKVESGGAGFYSNGDPKILFEGHIFWQQLKEVGINPVGLQAANEDIIYQKWTKSHYTGQAIGEYDRLARAKAINEEAALKSASWGMFQIMGFNAGVSGFDQVTDFVSSMSESEERQLDAFFAFLHHENIFKYLKNKDWAGFARRYNGSQFKKNQYDSKLQVAFDAASGVGTRGVDGSLEDMVVNEYSRQLAAAFADFEGEK
;
A
#
# COMPACT_ATOMS: atom_id res chain seq x y z
N MET A 1 -3.18 13.18 25.74
CA MET A 1 -4.14 14.29 25.56
C MET A 1 -4.46 14.44 24.06
N TYR A 2 -5.74 14.34 23.68
CA TYR A 2 -6.37 14.83 22.43
C TYR A 2 -5.70 14.61 21.06
N ALA A 3 -5.50 13.35 20.64
CA ALA A 3 -5.13 13.04 19.24
C ALA A 3 -6.04 11.95 18.61
N THR A 4 -7.36 11.99 18.82
CA THR A 4 -8.21 10.80 18.50
C THR A 4 -9.38 11.03 17.55
N ARG A 5 -9.55 12.21 16.94
CA ARG A 5 -10.61 12.42 15.91
C ARG A 5 -10.21 13.31 14.74
N LYS A 6 -9.35 14.33 14.98
CA LYS A 6 -8.83 15.22 13.92
C LYS A 6 -7.84 14.51 13.00
N THR A 7 -6.94 13.68 13.54
CA THR A 7 -5.88 12.99 12.78
C THR A 7 -6.45 11.91 11.85
N VAL A 8 -7.42 11.10 12.33
CA VAL A 8 -8.09 10.08 11.50
C VAL A 8 -8.89 10.70 10.36
N LYS A 9 -9.63 11.79 10.61
CA LYS A 9 -10.31 12.56 9.55
C LYS A 9 -9.32 13.21 8.58
N LYS A 10 -8.13 13.61 9.04
CA LYS A 10 -7.07 14.19 8.20
C LYS A 10 -6.50 13.13 7.25
N ASN A 11 -6.19 11.93 7.72
CA ASN A 11 -5.62 10.86 6.89
C ASN A 11 -6.61 10.33 5.84
N ARG A 12 -7.89 10.13 6.19
CA ARG A 12 -8.93 9.76 5.21
C ARG A 12 -9.12 10.80 4.10
N LYS A 13 -8.97 12.09 4.43
CA LYS A 13 -9.01 13.17 3.44
C LYS A 13 -7.79 13.18 2.52
N ILE A 14 -6.63 12.74 3.01
CA ILE A 14 -5.41 12.60 2.20
C ILE A 14 -5.60 11.46 1.19
N GLU A 15 -6.09 10.29 1.63
CA GLU A 15 -6.36 9.14 0.73
C GLU A 15 -7.36 9.47 -0.39
N VAL A 16 -8.45 10.17 -0.06
CA VAL A 16 -9.44 10.58 -1.08
C VAL A 16 -8.83 11.58 -2.07
N LYS A 17 -7.98 12.51 -1.61
CA LYS A 17 -7.30 13.46 -2.51
C LYS A 17 -6.28 12.77 -3.40
N GLN A 18 -5.53 11.80 -2.89
CA GLN A 18 -4.63 10.98 -3.71
C GLN A 18 -5.39 10.24 -4.82
N LEU A 19 -6.49 9.57 -4.46
CA LEU A 19 -7.36 8.90 -5.43
C LEU A 19 -7.86 9.87 -6.50
N GLN A 20 -8.37 11.03 -6.08
CA GLN A 20 -8.88 12.04 -7.00
C GLN A 20 -7.76 12.64 -7.87
N ALA A 21 -6.56 12.84 -7.31
CA ALA A 21 -5.40 13.34 -8.05
C ALA A 21 -4.97 12.34 -9.12
N LEU A 22 -4.85 11.04 -8.81
CA LEU A 22 -4.51 10.00 -9.80
C LEU A 22 -5.55 9.94 -10.91
N LEU A 23 -6.84 9.88 -10.56
CA LEU A 23 -7.93 9.85 -11.55
C LEU A 23 -7.92 11.12 -12.42
N HIS A 24 -7.67 12.30 -11.84
CA HIS A 24 -7.54 13.56 -12.58
C HIS A 24 -6.36 13.52 -13.57
N LEU A 25 -5.19 13.08 -13.12
CA LEU A 25 -3.99 12.93 -13.96
C LEU A 25 -4.22 11.92 -15.10
N LEU A 26 -5.00 10.86 -14.83
CA LEU A 26 -5.42 9.83 -15.79
C LEU A 26 -6.63 10.24 -16.65
N GLY A 27 -6.97 11.53 -16.67
CA GLY A 27 -7.94 12.10 -17.61
C GLY A 27 -9.41 12.00 -17.17
N GLN A 28 -9.69 11.59 -15.93
CA GLN A 28 -11.07 11.63 -15.42
C GLN A 28 -11.49 13.07 -15.09
N PRO A 29 -12.71 13.49 -15.47
CA PRO A 29 -13.20 14.84 -15.23
C PRO A 29 -13.68 15.02 -13.78
N ILE A 30 -12.73 15.15 -12.84
CA ILE A 30 -13.02 15.33 -11.41
C ILE A 30 -12.19 16.42 -10.75
N ALA A 31 -12.72 16.94 -9.65
CA ALA A 31 -12.01 17.82 -8.73
C ALA A 31 -11.28 17.02 -7.65
N VAL A 32 -10.17 17.57 -7.14
CA VAL A 32 -9.37 17.01 -6.05
C VAL A 32 -9.68 17.77 -4.74
N ASP A 33 -10.90 17.59 -4.26
CA ASP A 33 -11.46 18.33 -3.10
C ASP A 33 -11.41 17.53 -1.78
N GLY A 34 -11.08 16.24 -1.83
CA GLY A 34 -11.09 15.32 -0.70
C GLY A 34 -12.50 14.89 -0.27
N VAL A 35 -13.51 15.06 -1.12
CA VAL A 35 -14.90 14.69 -0.88
C VAL A 35 -15.32 13.59 -1.84
N LEU A 36 -15.65 12.41 -1.31
CA LEU A 36 -16.08 11.25 -2.12
C LEU A 36 -17.57 11.35 -2.50
N GLY A 37 -17.90 12.34 -3.33
CA GLY A 37 -19.27 12.58 -3.81
C GLY A 37 -19.65 11.76 -5.04
N ASN A 38 -20.84 12.05 -5.59
CA ASN A 38 -21.37 11.37 -6.78
C ASN A 38 -20.43 11.46 -8.00
N ASN A 39 -19.72 12.58 -8.17
CA ASN A 39 -18.77 12.74 -9.27
C ASN A 39 -17.55 11.84 -9.11
N SER A 40 -17.02 11.70 -7.89
CA SER A 40 -15.93 10.75 -7.60
C SER A 40 -16.39 9.31 -7.84
N LYS A 41 -17.59 8.92 -7.36
CA LYS A 41 -18.16 7.58 -7.62
C LYS A 41 -18.31 7.29 -9.12
N LYS A 42 -18.73 8.27 -9.93
CA LYS A 42 -18.81 8.13 -11.39
C LYS A 42 -17.45 7.94 -12.04
N ALA A 43 -16.46 8.74 -11.65
CA ALA A 43 -15.10 8.62 -12.19
C ALA A 43 -14.42 7.31 -11.81
N ILE A 44 -14.61 6.84 -10.57
CA ILE A 44 -14.11 5.53 -10.15
C ILE A 44 -14.71 4.42 -11.01
N LYS A 45 -16.04 4.42 -11.21
CA LYS A 45 -16.71 3.43 -12.06
C LYS A 45 -16.25 3.51 -13.51
N HIS A 46 -16.07 4.71 -14.05
CA HIS A 46 -15.59 4.90 -15.42
C HIS A 46 -14.16 4.37 -15.58
N PHE A 47 -13.27 4.70 -14.65
CA PHE A 47 -11.91 4.15 -14.61
C PHE A 47 -11.92 2.62 -14.49
N GLN A 48 -12.71 2.05 -13.57
CA GLN A 48 -12.86 0.61 -13.43
C GLN A 48 -13.31 -0.03 -14.74
N GLN A 49 -14.31 0.53 -15.43
CA GLN A 49 -14.77 0.04 -16.73
C GLN A 49 -13.69 0.12 -17.82
N GLN A 50 -12.97 1.24 -17.92
CA GLN A 50 -11.90 1.45 -18.90
C GLN A 50 -10.77 0.42 -18.74
N HIS A 51 -10.51 0.01 -17.51
CA HIS A 51 -9.45 -0.94 -17.17
C HIS A 51 -9.97 -2.36 -16.88
N GLN A 52 -11.20 -2.70 -17.32
CA GLN A 52 -11.78 -4.05 -17.24
C GLN A 52 -11.89 -4.60 -15.80
N LEU A 53 -12.02 -3.71 -14.81
CA LEU A 53 -12.32 -4.06 -13.43
C LEU A 53 -13.84 -4.10 -13.20
N SER A 54 -14.25 -4.79 -12.13
CA SER A 54 -15.61 -4.71 -11.60
C SER A 54 -16.00 -3.25 -11.31
N ALA A 55 -16.99 -2.73 -12.04
CA ALA A 55 -17.40 -1.31 -12.03
C ALA A 55 -18.38 -0.95 -10.89
N ASP A 56 -18.06 -1.37 -9.68
CA ASP A 56 -18.91 -1.23 -8.49
C ASP A 56 -18.78 0.16 -7.81
N GLY A 57 -17.76 0.93 -8.16
CA GLY A 57 -17.44 2.22 -7.55
C GLY A 57 -16.71 2.10 -6.22
N VAL A 58 -16.22 0.90 -5.87
CA VAL A 58 -15.46 0.63 -4.66
C VAL A 58 -13.98 0.50 -4.99
N VAL A 59 -13.14 1.32 -4.35
CA VAL A 59 -11.70 1.38 -4.67
C VAL A 59 -10.94 0.30 -3.91
N GLY A 60 -10.98 -0.92 -4.43
CA GLY A 60 -10.28 -2.09 -3.92
C GLY A 60 -8.74 -2.01 -4.04
N LYS A 61 -8.01 -2.96 -3.44
CA LYS A 61 -6.57 -3.16 -3.74
C LYS A 61 -6.31 -3.28 -5.25
N GLY A 62 -7.14 -4.06 -5.96
CA GLY A 62 -7.04 -4.19 -7.41
C GLY A 62 -7.22 -2.85 -8.14
N THR A 63 -8.17 -2.02 -7.70
CA THR A 63 -8.34 -0.68 -8.28
C THR A 63 -7.12 0.21 -8.01
N TRP A 64 -6.56 0.19 -6.80
CA TRP A 64 -5.33 0.93 -6.48
C TRP A 64 -4.13 0.47 -7.31
N MET A 65 -3.92 -0.85 -7.43
CA MET A 65 -2.85 -1.42 -8.26
C MET A 65 -2.95 -0.92 -9.71
N VAL A 66 -4.15 -0.97 -10.29
CA VAL A 66 -4.37 -0.53 -11.66
C VAL A 66 -4.24 0.99 -11.81
N LEU A 67 -4.67 1.79 -10.83
CA LEU A 67 -4.43 3.24 -10.80
C LEU A 67 -2.93 3.56 -10.84
N TYR A 68 -2.14 2.94 -9.95
CA TYR A 68 -0.70 3.20 -9.89
C TYR A 68 0.04 2.68 -11.12
N LYS A 69 -0.34 1.51 -11.66
CA LYS A 69 0.24 0.97 -12.89
C LYS A 69 -0.13 1.82 -14.12
N ALA A 70 -1.37 2.26 -14.22
CA ALA A 70 -1.80 3.16 -15.29
C ALA A 70 -1.08 4.51 -15.19
N PHE A 71 -0.93 5.04 -13.97
CA PHE A 71 -0.18 6.26 -13.72
C PHE A 71 1.31 6.10 -14.05
N GLU A 72 1.95 5.01 -13.64
CA GLU A 72 3.33 4.68 -14.00
C GLU A 72 3.52 4.60 -15.51
N GLN A 73 2.66 3.86 -16.22
CA GLN A 73 2.71 3.78 -17.68
C GLN A 73 2.52 5.14 -18.35
N PHE A 74 1.62 5.96 -17.81
CA PHE A 74 1.38 7.31 -18.28
C PHE A 74 2.63 8.19 -18.07
N MET A 75 3.22 8.19 -16.87
CA MET A 75 4.41 8.98 -16.54
C MET A 75 5.64 8.51 -17.32
N ASN A 76 5.87 7.20 -17.42
CA ASN A 76 6.95 6.63 -18.24
C ASN A 76 6.76 6.98 -19.71
N GLY A 77 5.52 6.97 -20.22
CA GLY A 77 5.24 7.42 -21.59
C GLY A 77 5.48 8.91 -21.83
N LEU A 78 5.45 9.74 -20.78
CA LEU A 78 5.89 11.14 -20.84
C LEU A 78 7.42 11.23 -20.74
N CYS A 79 8.04 10.46 -19.85
CA CYS A 79 9.49 10.40 -19.67
C CYS A 79 10.22 9.86 -20.92
N ASP A 80 9.76 8.77 -21.54
CA ASP A 80 10.38 8.19 -22.74
C ASP A 80 10.38 9.18 -23.92
N LYS A 81 9.35 10.03 -24.01
CA LYS A 81 9.27 11.13 -24.96
C LYS A 81 10.22 12.29 -24.60
N ALA A 82 10.60 12.43 -23.33
CA ALA A 82 11.56 13.40 -22.84
C ALA A 82 13.02 12.89 -22.89
N THR A 83 13.27 11.60 -22.67
CA THR A 83 14.62 11.01 -22.52
C THR A 83 15.24 10.51 -23.83
N SER A 84 14.50 10.46 -24.94
CA SER A 84 15.09 10.21 -26.27
C SER A 84 15.77 11.44 -26.89
N LEU A 85 16.10 12.46 -26.09
CA LEU A 85 16.62 13.75 -26.52
C LEU A 85 18.07 13.98 -26.04
N ASP A 86 19.02 13.25 -26.62
CA ASP A 86 20.16 13.98 -27.19
C ASP A 86 19.65 14.61 -28.48
N THR A 87 19.55 15.93 -28.48
CA THR A 87 19.29 16.80 -29.64
C THR A 87 18.10 16.47 -30.56
N ARG A 88 16.98 17.15 -30.30
CA ARG A 88 15.86 17.47 -31.23
C ARG A 88 14.84 16.33 -31.48
N GLY A 89 13.59 16.51 -31.04
CA GLY A 89 12.54 15.53 -31.37
C GLY A 89 11.27 15.47 -30.50
N CYS A 90 10.68 16.60 -30.06
CA CYS A 90 9.27 16.61 -29.62
C CYS A 90 8.36 16.80 -30.84
N GLN A 91 7.96 15.72 -31.53
CA GLN A 91 7.03 15.78 -32.67
C GLN A 91 5.85 14.78 -32.58
N ALA A 92 5.44 14.38 -31.37
CA ALA A 92 4.29 13.49 -31.19
C ALA A 92 2.92 14.19 -31.11
N PHE A 93 2.86 15.52 -31.31
CA PHE A 93 1.62 16.31 -31.34
C PHE A 93 1.48 17.20 -32.59
N GLY A 94 2.34 17.01 -33.61
CA GLY A 94 2.33 17.86 -34.81
C GLY A 94 2.87 19.27 -34.60
N THR A 95 3.51 19.56 -33.46
CA THR A 95 4.24 20.81 -33.22
C THR A 95 5.52 20.52 -32.42
N GLU A 96 6.59 21.26 -32.71
CA GLU A 96 7.97 21.07 -32.18
C GLU A 96 8.14 21.40 -30.68
N LYS A 97 7.07 21.46 -29.89
CA LYS A 97 7.10 21.92 -28.48
C LYS A 97 6.51 20.88 -27.54
N SER A 98 7.05 20.85 -26.31
CA SER A 98 6.53 20.10 -25.17
C SER A 98 5.00 20.19 -25.10
N PRO A 99 4.29 19.09 -24.78
CA PRO A 99 2.83 19.09 -24.67
C PRO A 99 2.30 20.01 -23.57
N PHE A 100 3.17 20.56 -22.71
CA PHE A 100 2.79 21.45 -21.62
C PHE A 100 3.33 22.87 -21.87
N VAL A 101 2.43 23.84 -21.76
CA VAL A 101 2.78 25.27 -21.81
C VAL A 101 3.55 25.63 -20.54
N ASP A 102 4.50 26.56 -20.65
CA ASP A 102 5.19 27.13 -19.49
C ASP A 102 4.16 27.63 -18.45
N VAL A 103 4.30 27.20 -17.20
CA VAL A 103 3.40 27.62 -16.11
C VAL A 103 4.16 28.52 -15.13
N ASP A 104 3.57 29.66 -14.79
CA ASP A 104 4.09 30.58 -13.78
C ASP A 104 2.94 31.32 -13.08
N SER A 105 3.28 32.35 -12.29
CA SER A 105 2.31 33.16 -11.54
C SER A 105 1.30 33.93 -12.40
N ASN A 106 1.53 34.07 -13.72
CA ASN A 106 0.62 34.70 -14.66
C ASN A 106 -0.30 33.68 -15.36
N SER A 107 -0.08 32.38 -15.16
CA SER A 107 -0.91 31.35 -15.77
C SER A 107 -2.34 31.40 -15.25
N SER A 108 -3.29 31.54 -16.18
CA SER A 108 -4.73 31.59 -15.90
C SER A 108 -5.48 30.33 -16.35
N ASP A 109 -4.80 29.39 -17.01
CA ASP A 109 -5.37 28.10 -17.37
C ASP A 109 -5.52 27.21 -16.13
N ILE A 110 -6.74 27.20 -15.60
CA ILE A 110 -7.14 26.44 -14.43
C ILE A 110 -6.86 24.94 -14.62
N ALA A 111 -7.03 24.40 -15.83
CA ALA A 111 -6.85 22.98 -16.08
C ALA A 111 -5.37 22.59 -15.96
N THR A 112 -4.48 23.32 -16.64
CA THR A 112 -3.03 23.07 -16.58
C THR A 112 -2.48 23.26 -15.17
N VAL A 113 -2.90 24.32 -14.46
CA VAL A 113 -2.46 24.54 -13.07
C VAL A 113 -3.01 23.47 -12.11
N SER A 114 -4.27 23.04 -12.29
CA SER A 114 -4.84 21.94 -11.48
C SER A 114 -4.08 20.64 -11.70
N TRP A 115 -3.71 20.37 -12.95
CA TRP A 115 -2.95 19.18 -13.30
C TRP A 115 -1.56 19.19 -12.68
N LEU A 116 -0.83 20.31 -12.77
CA LEU A 116 0.45 20.52 -12.07
C LEU A 116 0.30 20.29 -10.56
N GLN A 117 -0.71 20.88 -9.94
CA GLN A 117 -0.95 20.75 -8.50
C GLN A 117 -1.35 19.33 -8.10
N ALA A 118 -2.06 18.59 -8.96
CA ALA A 118 -2.36 17.18 -8.75
C ALA A 118 -1.09 16.33 -8.78
N LEU A 119 -0.18 16.57 -9.72
CA LEU A 119 1.12 15.88 -9.75
C LEU A 119 1.94 16.21 -8.50
N LEU A 120 2.06 17.49 -8.13
CA LEU A 120 2.72 17.90 -6.88
C LEU A 120 2.07 17.28 -5.64
N HIS A 121 0.74 17.07 -5.64
CA HIS A 121 0.05 16.38 -4.56
C HIS A 121 0.46 14.91 -4.46
N ILE A 122 0.64 14.22 -5.59
CA ILE A 122 1.16 12.84 -5.59
C ILE A 122 2.60 12.78 -5.04
N LEU A 123 3.39 13.83 -5.24
CA LEU A 123 4.77 13.89 -4.76
C LEU A 123 4.91 14.20 -3.27
N ASP A 124 3.97 14.97 -2.68
CA ASP A 124 4.14 15.52 -1.33
C ASP A 124 2.94 15.38 -0.38
N ASP A 125 1.84 14.76 -0.83
CA ASP A 125 0.60 14.50 -0.09
C ASP A 125 -0.09 15.72 0.54
N ASN A 126 0.32 16.93 0.15
CA ASN A 126 -0.08 18.16 0.84
C ASN A 126 -0.46 19.30 -0.12
N THR A 127 -0.08 19.23 -1.39
CA THR A 127 -0.44 20.25 -2.39
C THR A 127 -1.95 20.38 -2.50
N GLN A 128 -2.44 21.62 -2.47
CA GLN A 128 -3.85 21.89 -2.73
C GLN A 128 -4.05 22.08 -4.22
N VAL A 129 -5.07 21.42 -4.77
CA VAL A 129 -5.44 21.54 -6.18
C VAL A 129 -6.54 22.59 -6.28
N SER A 130 -6.13 23.84 -6.44
CA SER A 130 -7.04 25.00 -6.53
C SER A 130 -7.23 25.49 -7.97
N GLY A 131 -6.33 25.08 -8.88
CA GLY A 131 -6.25 25.60 -10.24
C GLY A 131 -5.71 27.02 -10.32
N ARG A 132 -5.18 27.57 -9.21
CA ARG A 132 -4.54 28.89 -9.16
C ARG A 132 -3.08 28.74 -8.79
N PHE A 133 -2.19 29.38 -9.56
CA PHE A 133 -0.76 29.39 -9.27
C PHE A 133 -0.49 30.35 -8.11
N ASP A 134 -0.67 29.84 -6.89
CA ASP A 134 -0.49 30.60 -5.66
C ASP A 134 0.94 30.52 -5.11
N THR A 135 1.24 31.31 -4.09
CA THR A 135 2.56 31.31 -3.44
C THR A 135 2.94 29.94 -2.87
N ALA A 136 1.96 29.11 -2.48
CA ALA A 136 2.23 27.76 -2.01
C ALA A 136 2.74 26.86 -3.15
N THR A 137 2.11 26.96 -4.33
CA THR A 137 2.55 26.29 -5.56
C THR A 137 3.93 26.78 -5.97
N GLU A 138 4.13 28.10 -5.99
CA GLU A 138 5.42 28.74 -6.31
C GLU A 138 6.57 28.19 -5.44
N ASN A 139 6.36 28.12 -4.12
CA ASN A 139 7.37 27.62 -3.19
C ASN A 139 7.69 26.14 -3.41
N LYS A 140 6.70 25.32 -3.79
CA LYS A 140 6.93 23.91 -4.11
C LYS A 140 7.73 23.74 -5.39
N ILE A 141 7.43 24.51 -6.42
CA ILE A 141 8.23 24.52 -7.65
C ILE A 141 9.67 24.91 -7.37
N LYS A 142 9.90 25.97 -6.58
CA LYS A 142 11.26 26.36 -6.18
C LYS A 142 11.98 25.26 -5.40
N ALA A 143 11.28 24.53 -4.53
CA ALA A 143 11.86 23.42 -3.79
C ALA A 143 12.27 22.26 -4.72
N VAL A 144 11.43 21.91 -5.69
CA VAL A 144 11.76 20.91 -6.72
C VAL A 144 12.95 21.36 -7.56
N GLN A 145 12.94 22.60 -8.05
CA GLN A 145 14.05 23.16 -8.83
C GLN A 145 15.37 23.12 -8.03
N GLN A 146 15.34 23.52 -6.76
CA GLN A 146 16.51 23.47 -5.89
C GLN A 146 17.02 22.03 -5.66
N GLN A 147 16.11 21.08 -5.45
CA GLN A 147 16.45 19.66 -5.23
C GLN A 147 17.06 19.01 -6.48
N GLN A 148 16.59 19.41 -7.66
CA GLN A 148 17.02 18.88 -8.96
C GLN A 148 18.16 19.70 -9.59
N ALA A 149 18.72 20.66 -8.83
CA ALA A 149 19.79 21.56 -9.28
C ALA A 149 19.45 22.36 -10.56
N LEU A 150 18.17 22.72 -10.74
CA LEU A 150 17.67 23.59 -11.80
C LEU A 150 17.73 25.06 -11.40
N THR A 151 17.48 25.96 -12.36
CA THR A 151 17.34 27.39 -12.08
C THR A 151 16.11 27.64 -11.21
N VAL A 152 16.30 28.20 -10.01
CA VAL A 152 15.21 28.49 -9.07
C VAL A 152 14.52 29.79 -9.45
N ASN A 153 13.50 29.71 -10.31
CA ASN A 153 12.75 30.85 -10.84
C ASN A 153 11.22 30.71 -10.70
N ALA A 154 10.74 29.59 -10.14
CA ALA A 154 9.32 29.22 -10.06
C ALA A 154 8.56 29.08 -11.38
N LYS A 155 9.25 29.16 -12.51
CA LYS A 155 8.69 28.89 -13.81
C LYS A 155 8.77 27.39 -14.07
N VAL A 156 7.63 26.77 -14.34
CA VAL A 156 7.54 25.38 -14.78
C VAL A 156 7.75 25.34 -16.29
N ASP A 157 9.02 25.45 -16.68
CA ASP A 157 9.48 25.25 -18.05
C ASP A 157 9.74 23.77 -18.35
N GLU A 158 10.18 23.46 -19.57
CA GLU A 158 10.50 22.10 -20.03
C GLU A 158 11.38 21.33 -19.02
N SER A 159 12.46 21.95 -18.53
CA SER A 159 13.37 21.31 -17.58
C SER A 159 12.70 20.97 -16.24
N THR A 160 11.80 21.85 -15.79
CA THR A 160 11.05 21.64 -14.55
C THR A 160 9.96 20.58 -14.74
N TRP A 161 9.30 20.54 -15.90
CA TRP A 161 8.34 19.50 -16.25
C TRP A 161 8.98 18.11 -16.31
N ASP A 162 10.12 17.98 -16.98
CA ASP A 162 10.85 16.71 -17.07
C ASP A 162 11.24 16.18 -15.69
N ALA A 163 11.75 17.07 -14.83
CA ALA A 163 12.07 16.70 -13.45
C ALA A 163 10.84 16.21 -12.67
N LEU A 164 9.70 16.90 -12.80
CA LEU A 164 8.45 16.47 -12.18
C LEU A 164 7.95 15.13 -12.73
N PHE A 165 8.12 14.87 -14.03
CA PHE A 165 7.72 13.59 -14.61
C PHE A 165 8.57 12.44 -14.13
N ILE A 166 9.89 12.63 -14.06
CA ILE A 166 10.84 11.65 -13.52
C ILE A 166 10.51 11.35 -12.06
N GLU A 167 10.27 12.36 -11.23
CA GLU A 167 9.91 12.15 -9.82
C GLU A 167 8.55 11.45 -9.67
N GLY A 168 7.55 11.82 -10.47
CA GLY A 168 6.26 11.17 -10.44
C GLY A 168 6.33 9.71 -10.92
N ALA A 169 7.14 9.42 -11.94
CA ALA A 169 7.45 8.06 -12.37
C ALA A 169 8.08 7.25 -11.23
N LYS A 170 9.11 7.78 -10.54
CA LYS A 170 9.74 7.12 -9.39
C LYS A 170 8.75 6.78 -8.27
N VAL A 171 7.87 7.73 -7.90
CA VAL A 171 6.83 7.51 -6.88
C VAL A 171 5.86 6.42 -7.34
N SER A 172 5.41 6.48 -8.60
CA SER A 172 4.49 5.49 -9.16
C SER A 172 5.08 4.09 -9.21
N THR A 173 6.33 3.94 -9.66
CA THR A 173 7.07 2.67 -9.72
C THR A 173 7.26 2.11 -8.31
N LYS A 174 7.64 2.96 -7.33
CA LYS A 174 7.78 2.52 -5.94
C LYS A 174 6.47 1.93 -5.42
N ILE A 175 5.33 2.59 -5.68
CA ILE A 175 4.03 2.14 -5.19
C ILE A 175 3.52 0.92 -5.98
N ALA A 176 3.69 0.89 -7.30
CA ALA A 176 3.35 -0.26 -8.13
C ALA A 176 4.11 -1.52 -7.68
N ASN A 177 5.39 -1.35 -7.32
CA ASN A 177 6.24 -2.41 -6.81
C ASN A 177 5.94 -2.81 -5.35
N LEU A 178 5.07 -2.09 -4.62
CA LEU A 178 4.63 -2.54 -3.29
C LEU A 178 3.78 -3.80 -3.40
N PHE A 179 3.09 -4.02 -4.52
CA PHE A 179 2.09 -5.07 -4.61
C PHE A 179 2.62 -6.36 -5.19
N LEU A 180 2.16 -7.48 -4.60
CA LEU A 180 2.46 -8.81 -5.08
C LEU A 180 1.74 -9.04 -6.41
N THR A 181 2.52 -9.32 -7.45
CA THR A 181 2.02 -9.52 -8.81
C THR A 181 1.77 -11.00 -9.13
N ASP A 182 0.87 -11.27 -10.07
CA ASP A 182 0.61 -12.64 -10.55
C ASP A 182 1.84 -13.25 -11.25
N ASP A 183 2.63 -12.42 -11.94
CA ASP A 183 3.89 -12.84 -12.58
C ASP A 183 4.91 -13.30 -11.53
N TYR A 184 5.06 -12.55 -10.44
CA TYR A 184 5.95 -12.92 -9.35
C TYR A 184 5.46 -14.17 -8.61
N ILE A 185 4.14 -14.27 -8.36
CA ILE A 185 3.54 -15.49 -7.81
C ILE A 185 3.82 -16.69 -8.73
N ALA A 186 3.64 -16.55 -10.04
CA ALA A 186 3.88 -17.62 -11.00
C ALA A 186 5.36 -18.03 -11.05
N GLN A 187 6.27 -17.05 -11.00
CA GLN A 187 7.70 -17.28 -10.89
C GLN A 187 8.04 -18.09 -9.63
N LYS A 188 7.62 -17.62 -8.46
CA LYS A 188 7.90 -18.29 -7.17
C LYS A 188 7.27 -19.68 -7.09
N ALA A 189 6.05 -19.84 -7.59
CA ALA A 189 5.39 -21.13 -7.65
C ALA A 189 6.19 -22.14 -8.51
N LYS A 190 6.74 -21.68 -9.64
CA LYS A 190 7.60 -22.48 -10.51
C LYS A 190 8.92 -22.87 -9.83
N GLU A 191 9.59 -21.91 -9.16
CA GLU A 191 10.84 -22.14 -8.42
C GLU A 191 10.66 -23.23 -7.33
N GLU A 192 9.53 -23.22 -6.64
CA GLU A 192 9.23 -24.15 -5.54
C GLU A 192 8.56 -25.47 -5.97
N GLY A 193 8.09 -25.53 -7.22
CA GLY A 193 7.32 -26.66 -7.75
C GLY A 193 5.97 -26.83 -7.06
N ILE A 194 5.22 -25.72 -6.92
CA ILE A 194 3.84 -25.68 -6.41
C ILE A 194 2.93 -24.98 -7.41
N GLU A 195 1.61 -25.06 -7.22
CA GLU A 195 0.65 -24.32 -8.04
C GLU A 195 0.54 -22.86 -7.58
N PRO A 196 0.48 -21.87 -8.49
CA PRO A 196 0.23 -20.47 -8.13
C PRO A 196 -1.00 -20.29 -7.23
N ALA A 197 -2.04 -21.10 -7.44
CA ALA A 197 -3.25 -21.12 -6.62
C ALA A 197 -3.00 -21.40 -5.14
N ALA A 198 -1.96 -22.18 -4.79
CA ALA A 198 -1.60 -22.46 -3.40
C ALA A 198 -1.09 -21.20 -2.68
N ILE A 199 -0.25 -20.40 -3.35
CA ILE A 199 0.24 -19.11 -2.83
C ILE A 199 -0.95 -18.15 -2.68
N LYS A 200 -1.77 -18.04 -3.72
CA LYS A 200 -2.96 -17.18 -3.76
C LYS A 200 -3.97 -17.52 -2.65
N ALA A 201 -4.11 -18.80 -2.30
CA ALA A 201 -4.95 -19.25 -1.19
C ALA A 201 -4.45 -18.72 0.17
N VAL A 202 -3.15 -18.83 0.44
CA VAL A 202 -2.54 -18.33 1.68
C VAL A 202 -2.68 -16.81 1.76
N VAL A 203 -2.34 -16.08 0.69
CA VAL A 203 -2.50 -14.62 0.61
C VAL A 203 -3.92 -14.19 0.96
N LYS A 204 -4.92 -14.90 0.44
CA LYS A 204 -6.33 -14.62 0.70
C LYS A 204 -6.71 -14.81 2.17
N VAL A 205 -6.22 -15.87 2.80
CA VAL A 205 -6.62 -16.27 4.16
C VAL A 205 -5.87 -15.52 5.26
N GLU A 206 -4.58 -15.20 5.05
CA GLU A 206 -3.73 -14.64 6.12
C GLU A 206 -3.90 -13.12 6.34
N SER A 207 -4.06 -12.32 5.28
CA SER A 207 -4.17 -10.85 5.42
C SER A 207 -5.40 -10.23 4.76
N GLY A 208 -6.30 -11.06 4.24
CA GLY A 208 -7.36 -10.58 3.34
C GLY A 208 -6.81 -10.03 2.02
N GLY A 209 -5.54 -10.31 1.70
CA GLY A 209 -4.91 -10.03 0.41
C GLY A 209 -4.08 -8.74 0.32
N ALA A 210 -3.80 -8.02 1.41
CA ALA A 210 -3.00 -6.79 1.38
C ALA A 210 -1.98 -6.72 2.52
N GLY A 211 -0.71 -6.47 2.19
CA GLY A 211 0.41 -6.37 3.12
C GLY A 211 0.77 -4.96 3.58
N PHE A 212 0.17 -3.93 2.98
CA PHE A 212 0.34 -2.52 3.36
C PHE A 212 -1.00 -1.89 3.76
N TYR A 213 -0.92 -0.89 4.62
CA TYR A 213 -1.98 0.09 4.82
C TYR A 213 -2.00 1.08 3.65
N SER A 214 -3.09 1.85 3.54
CA SER A 214 -3.29 2.86 2.49
C SER A 214 -2.25 3.98 2.49
N ASN A 215 -1.58 4.23 3.61
CA ASN A 215 -0.51 5.21 3.74
C ASN A 215 0.88 4.66 3.36
N GLY A 216 0.97 3.41 2.85
CA GLY A 216 2.23 2.79 2.42
C GLY A 216 3.03 2.12 3.53
N ASP A 217 2.59 2.18 4.79
CA ASP A 217 3.21 1.45 5.89
C ASP A 217 2.84 -0.05 5.83
N PRO A 218 3.76 -1.00 6.13
CA PRO A 218 3.39 -2.40 6.21
C PRO A 218 2.35 -2.63 7.29
N LYS A 219 1.44 -3.58 7.06
CA LYS A 219 0.46 -3.96 8.06
C LYS A 219 1.16 -4.59 9.25
N ILE A 220 0.85 -4.10 10.45
CA ILE A 220 1.38 -4.64 11.69
C ILE A 220 0.29 -4.97 12.69
N LEU A 221 0.60 -5.93 13.57
CA LEU A 221 -0.10 -6.14 14.84
C LEU A 221 0.94 -6.14 15.95
N PHE A 222 0.84 -5.22 16.90
CA PHE A 222 1.76 -5.14 18.02
C PHE A 222 1.28 -5.98 19.22
N GLU A 223 2.11 -6.91 19.65
CA GLU A 223 1.80 -7.88 20.70
C GLU A 223 2.48 -7.52 22.02
N GLY A 224 1.77 -6.82 22.91
CA GLY A 224 2.35 -6.33 24.17
C GLY A 224 2.77 -7.43 25.15
N HIS A 225 2.21 -8.63 25.00
CA HIS A 225 2.65 -9.81 25.75
C HIS A 225 3.93 -10.44 25.21
N ILE A 226 4.17 -10.32 23.90
CA ILE A 226 5.46 -10.67 23.31
C ILE A 226 6.48 -9.61 23.71
N PHE A 227 6.11 -8.33 23.75
CA PHE A 227 7.01 -7.27 24.21
C PHE A 227 7.43 -7.46 25.66
N TRP A 228 6.52 -7.87 26.53
CA TRP A 228 6.86 -8.30 27.89
C TRP A 228 7.95 -9.39 27.90
N GLN A 229 7.85 -10.39 27.03
CA GLN A 229 8.83 -11.48 26.95
C GLN A 229 10.17 -11.00 26.36
N GLN A 230 10.12 -10.24 25.27
CA GLN A 230 11.30 -9.71 24.59
C GLN A 230 12.10 -8.74 25.48
N LEU A 231 11.43 -7.91 26.30
CA LEU A 231 12.10 -7.08 27.31
C LEU A 231 12.89 -7.94 28.31
N LYS A 232 12.33 -9.07 28.75
CA LYS A 232 13.04 -9.97 29.67
C LYS A 232 14.24 -10.64 29.01
N GLU A 233 14.15 -10.98 27.72
CA GLU A 233 15.27 -11.58 26.97
C GLU A 233 16.48 -10.63 26.89
N VAL A 234 16.23 -9.31 26.80
CA VAL A 234 17.29 -8.29 26.83
C VAL A 234 17.63 -7.80 28.25
N GLY A 235 17.16 -8.50 29.29
CA GLY A 235 17.49 -8.22 30.69
C GLY A 235 16.73 -7.04 31.33
N ILE A 236 15.70 -6.53 30.68
CA ILE A 236 14.86 -5.43 31.20
C ILE A 236 13.69 -6.03 31.99
N ASN A 237 13.41 -5.49 33.19
CA ASN A 237 12.26 -5.90 34.00
C ASN A 237 10.99 -5.15 33.58
N PRO A 238 10.01 -5.81 32.92
CA PRO A 238 8.81 -5.15 32.41
C PRO A 238 7.83 -4.70 33.51
N VAL A 239 7.91 -5.26 34.73
CA VAL A 239 7.01 -4.87 35.85
C VAL A 239 7.13 -3.38 36.17
N GLY A 240 8.36 -2.85 36.20
CA GLY A 240 8.60 -1.45 36.52
C GLY A 240 8.19 -0.48 35.40
N LEU A 241 7.91 -0.98 34.20
CA LEU A 241 7.58 -0.19 33.02
C LEU A 241 6.09 -0.23 32.67
N GLN A 242 5.32 -1.13 33.28
CA GLN A 242 3.92 -1.35 32.94
C GLN A 242 3.03 -0.15 33.29
N ALA A 243 3.32 0.56 34.36
CA ALA A 243 2.55 1.74 34.75
C ALA A 243 2.61 2.80 33.62
N ALA A 244 1.44 3.25 33.16
CA ALA A 244 1.25 4.13 32.01
C ALA A 244 1.56 3.51 30.62
N ASN A 245 1.83 2.20 30.55
CA ASN A 245 2.09 1.44 29.33
C ASN A 245 1.27 0.13 29.27
N GLU A 246 0.10 0.10 29.93
CA GLU A 246 -0.69 -1.12 30.14
C GLU A 246 -1.17 -1.77 28.84
N ASP A 247 -1.27 -1.00 27.76
CA ASP A 247 -1.70 -1.44 26.43
C ASP A 247 -0.54 -1.91 25.52
N ILE A 248 0.71 -1.70 25.93
CA ILE A 248 1.91 -2.18 25.22
C ILE A 248 2.76 -3.15 26.05
N ILE A 249 2.55 -3.24 27.36
CA ILE A 249 3.27 -4.15 28.26
C ILE A 249 2.26 -4.88 29.15
N TYR A 250 2.07 -6.17 28.91
CA TYR A 250 1.17 -7.00 29.73
C TYR A 250 1.57 -8.49 29.70
N GLN A 251 1.37 -9.23 30.78
CA GLN A 251 1.89 -10.60 30.92
C GLN A 251 1.16 -11.65 30.09
N LYS A 252 -0.14 -11.48 29.89
CA LYS A 252 -1.01 -12.48 29.27
C LYS A 252 -1.73 -11.86 28.09
N TRP A 253 -1.80 -12.61 26.99
CA TRP A 253 -2.55 -12.22 25.82
C TRP A 253 -3.99 -11.78 26.18
N THR A 254 -4.42 -10.65 25.64
CA THR A 254 -5.77 -10.11 25.83
C THR A 254 -6.22 -9.35 24.59
N LYS A 255 -7.52 -9.43 24.29
CA LYS A 255 -8.12 -8.68 23.17
C LYS A 255 -8.36 -7.20 23.47
N SER A 256 -8.29 -6.79 24.73
CA SER A 256 -8.72 -5.46 25.20
C SER A 256 -7.90 -4.28 24.68
N HIS A 257 -6.68 -4.54 24.18
CA HIS A 257 -5.73 -3.49 23.79
C HIS A 257 -5.57 -3.35 22.27
N TYR A 258 -6.22 -4.21 21.48
CA TYR A 258 -6.16 -4.08 20.03
C TYR A 258 -7.05 -2.96 19.56
N THR A 259 -6.45 -2.06 18.77
CA THR A 259 -7.18 -0.95 18.17
C THR A 259 -7.81 -1.36 16.84
N GLY A 260 -7.25 -2.39 16.19
CA GLY A 260 -7.67 -2.86 14.86
C GLY A 260 -7.48 -1.80 13.76
N GLN A 261 -6.75 -0.72 14.04
CA GLN A 261 -6.53 0.40 13.13
C GLN A 261 -5.04 0.67 13.00
N ALA A 262 -4.57 0.93 11.78
CA ALA A 262 -3.17 1.19 11.45
C ALA A 262 -2.48 2.16 12.42
N ILE A 263 -3.14 3.30 12.66
CA ILE A 263 -2.65 4.37 13.54
C ILE A 263 -2.43 3.87 14.96
N GLY A 264 -3.38 3.11 15.51
CA GLY A 264 -3.29 2.63 16.88
C GLY A 264 -2.16 1.61 17.08
N GLU A 265 -1.90 0.76 16.08
CA GLU A 265 -0.79 -0.20 16.14
C GLU A 265 0.58 0.49 16.02
N TYR A 266 0.73 1.47 15.13
CA TYR A 266 1.99 2.22 14.99
C TYR A 266 2.27 3.15 16.18
N ASP A 267 1.25 3.74 16.80
CA ASP A 267 1.41 4.52 18.05
C ASP A 267 1.88 3.62 19.20
N ARG A 268 1.36 2.39 19.29
CA ARG A 268 1.79 1.37 20.27
C ARG A 268 3.23 0.95 20.02
N LEU A 269 3.58 0.66 18.75
CA LEU A 269 4.94 0.30 18.36
C LEU A 269 5.93 1.44 18.65
N ALA A 270 5.60 2.69 18.31
CA ALA A 270 6.48 3.84 18.55
C ALA A 270 6.80 4.03 20.03
N ARG A 271 5.82 3.88 20.93
CA ARG A 271 6.06 3.91 22.39
C ARG A 271 6.92 2.74 22.86
N ALA A 272 6.70 1.54 22.34
CA ALA A 272 7.53 0.39 22.67
C ALA A 272 8.98 0.58 22.20
N LYS A 273 9.19 1.12 20.99
CA LYS A 273 10.52 1.45 20.44
C LYS A 273 11.28 2.45 21.30
N ALA A 274 10.59 3.40 21.92
CA ALA A 274 11.19 4.35 22.85
C ALA A 274 11.70 3.70 24.15
N ILE A 275 11.21 2.52 24.51
CA ILE A 275 11.71 1.72 25.63
C ILE A 275 12.88 0.83 25.17
N ASN A 276 12.66 0.05 24.11
CA ASN A 276 13.69 -0.77 23.49
C ASN A 276 13.29 -1.10 22.05
N GLU A 277 14.03 -0.57 21.07
CA GLU A 277 13.70 -0.71 19.65
C GLU A 277 13.70 -2.16 19.16
N GLU A 278 14.77 -2.91 19.43
CA GLU A 278 14.90 -4.29 18.94
C GLU A 278 13.79 -5.20 19.50
N ALA A 279 13.56 -5.15 20.82
CA ALA A 279 12.50 -5.91 21.46
C ALA A 279 11.11 -5.51 20.93
N ALA A 280 10.88 -4.22 20.66
CA ALA A 280 9.63 -3.74 20.11
C ALA A 280 9.38 -4.26 18.69
N LEU A 281 10.38 -4.18 17.81
CA LEU A 281 10.28 -4.68 16.44
C LEU A 281 10.06 -6.19 16.39
N LYS A 282 10.72 -6.95 17.30
CA LYS A 282 10.51 -8.39 17.47
C LYS A 282 9.10 -8.75 17.95
N SER A 283 8.41 -7.81 18.58
CA SER A 283 7.09 -8.00 19.19
C SER A 283 5.91 -7.60 18.32
N ALA A 284 6.16 -7.24 17.07
CA ALA A 284 5.10 -7.02 16.07
C ALA A 284 5.13 -8.12 15.00
N SER A 285 3.96 -8.47 14.48
CA SER A 285 3.85 -9.15 13.18
C SER A 285 3.91 -8.13 12.05
N TRP A 286 4.43 -8.53 10.89
CA TRP A 286 4.68 -7.63 9.76
C TRP A 286 4.12 -8.18 8.44
N GLY A 287 3.53 -7.28 7.65
CA GLY A 287 3.18 -7.50 6.26
C GLY A 287 2.03 -8.49 6.01
N MET A 288 1.93 -8.92 4.76
CA MET A 288 0.88 -9.77 4.19
C MET A 288 0.74 -11.14 4.87
N PHE A 289 1.83 -11.68 5.39
CA PHE A 289 1.83 -13.02 6.00
C PHE A 289 1.86 -12.96 7.53
N GLN A 290 1.92 -11.75 8.11
CA GLN A 290 1.91 -11.54 9.56
C GLN A 290 3.02 -12.33 10.29
N ILE A 291 4.22 -12.36 9.72
CA ILE A 291 5.38 -13.00 10.36
C ILE A 291 5.84 -12.14 11.54
N MET A 292 5.98 -12.75 12.72
CA MET A 292 6.49 -12.08 13.92
C MET A 292 7.95 -11.66 13.75
N GLY A 293 8.31 -10.45 14.18
CA GLY A 293 9.67 -9.93 14.06
C GLY A 293 10.73 -10.77 14.80
N PHE A 294 10.38 -11.48 15.86
CA PHE A 294 11.30 -12.43 16.51
C PHE A 294 11.71 -13.60 15.58
N ASN A 295 10.97 -13.84 14.50
CA ASN A 295 11.31 -14.81 13.46
C ASN A 295 12.20 -14.25 12.34
N ALA A 296 12.79 -13.05 12.50
CA ALA A 296 13.67 -12.44 11.49
C ALA A 296 14.79 -13.40 11.04
N GLY A 297 15.49 -14.03 12.00
CA GLY A 297 16.57 -14.98 11.73
C GLY A 297 16.15 -16.15 10.83
N VAL A 298 15.06 -16.81 11.19
CA VAL A 298 14.52 -17.96 10.44
C VAL A 298 13.86 -17.55 9.11
N SER A 299 13.62 -16.25 8.93
CA SER A 299 13.11 -15.65 7.68
C SER A 299 14.24 -15.14 6.79
N GLY A 300 15.51 -15.38 7.13
CA GLY A 300 16.68 -15.05 6.31
C GLY A 300 17.36 -13.71 6.62
N PHE A 301 17.12 -13.13 7.81
CA PHE A 301 17.68 -11.82 8.19
C PHE A 301 18.52 -11.91 9.46
N ASP A 302 19.69 -11.29 9.44
CA ASP A 302 20.58 -11.25 10.60
C ASP A 302 20.02 -10.40 11.74
N GLN A 303 19.33 -9.30 11.40
CA GLN A 303 18.75 -8.37 12.36
C GLN A 303 17.26 -8.12 12.08
N VAL A 304 16.50 -7.86 13.14
CA VAL A 304 15.07 -7.53 13.01
C VAL A 304 14.86 -6.20 12.26
N THR A 305 15.80 -5.27 12.31
CA THR A 305 15.74 -4.02 11.54
C THR A 305 15.80 -4.28 10.03
N ASP A 306 16.63 -5.23 9.60
CA ASP A 306 16.77 -5.60 8.19
C ASP A 306 15.51 -6.32 7.70
N PHE A 307 14.96 -7.20 8.53
CA PHE A 307 13.64 -7.81 8.30
C PHE A 307 12.55 -6.74 8.14
N VAL A 308 12.43 -5.78 9.07
CA VAL A 308 11.41 -4.72 9.00
C VAL A 308 11.59 -3.81 7.79
N SER A 309 12.84 -3.48 7.43
CA SER A 309 13.14 -2.74 6.20
C SER A 309 12.63 -3.51 4.99
N SER A 310 12.93 -4.80 4.89
CA SER A 310 12.48 -5.65 3.79
C SER A 310 10.95 -5.79 3.75
N MET A 311 10.28 -5.93 4.91
CA MET A 311 8.82 -5.98 4.96
C MET A 311 8.16 -4.67 4.52
N SER A 312 8.89 -3.55 4.61
CA SER A 312 8.44 -2.24 4.17
C SER A 312 8.73 -1.96 2.68
N GLU A 313 9.51 -2.81 2.01
CA GLU A 313 9.89 -2.63 0.61
C GLU A 313 8.79 -3.04 -0.36
N SER A 314 8.23 -4.24 -0.20
CA SER A 314 7.13 -4.74 -1.05
C SER A 314 6.47 -6.01 -0.51
N GLU A 315 5.30 -6.35 -1.03
CA GLU A 315 4.62 -7.61 -0.73
C GLU A 315 5.37 -8.80 -1.35
N GLU A 316 6.17 -8.58 -2.40
CA GLU A 316 7.09 -9.59 -2.95
C GLU A 316 8.17 -9.96 -1.91
N ARG A 317 8.78 -8.96 -1.25
CA ARG A 317 9.71 -9.20 -0.14
C ARG A 317 9.05 -9.89 1.04
N GLN A 318 7.80 -9.54 1.33
CA GLN A 318 7.01 -10.22 2.36
C GLN A 318 6.78 -11.70 1.99
N LEU A 319 6.55 -12.01 0.71
CA LEU A 319 6.44 -13.40 0.23
C LEU A 319 7.76 -14.16 0.33
N ASP A 320 8.88 -13.52 -0.03
CA ASP A 320 10.21 -14.12 0.10
C ASP A 320 10.53 -14.51 1.56
N ALA A 321 10.32 -13.60 2.51
CA ALA A 321 10.52 -13.87 3.93
C ALA A 321 9.59 -14.97 4.45
N PHE A 322 8.35 -14.98 3.97
CA PHE A 322 7.38 -16.03 4.30
C PHE A 322 7.84 -17.41 3.82
N PHE A 323 8.37 -17.52 2.60
CA PHE A 323 8.89 -18.79 2.09
C PHE A 323 10.13 -19.25 2.86
N ALA A 324 11.06 -18.33 3.15
CA ALA A 324 12.22 -18.63 4.00
C ALA A 324 11.79 -19.19 5.36
N PHE A 325 10.82 -18.53 6.02
CA PHE A 325 10.22 -19.00 7.27
C PHE A 325 9.60 -20.40 7.13
N LEU A 326 8.77 -20.64 6.11
CA LEU A 326 8.11 -21.94 5.91
C LEU A 326 9.11 -23.08 5.67
N HIS A 327 10.20 -22.82 4.94
CA HIS A 327 11.25 -23.80 4.70
C HIS A 327 12.02 -24.12 5.97
N HIS A 328 12.44 -23.08 6.71
CA HIS A 328 13.15 -23.25 7.97
C HIS A 328 12.32 -24.06 8.99
N GLU A 329 11.05 -23.70 9.16
CA GLU A 329 10.14 -24.36 10.11
C GLU A 329 9.60 -25.71 9.60
N ASN A 330 10.01 -26.15 8.41
CA ASN A 330 9.57 -27.39 7.77
C ASN A 330 8.02 -27.47 7.63
N ILE A 331 7.40 -26.32 7.36
CA ILE A 331 5.98 -26.15 7.09
C ILE A 331 5.70 -26.18 5.58
N PHE A 332 6.66 -25.77 4.74
CA PHE A 332 6.48 -25.65 3.29
C PHE A 332 5.91 -26.91 2.62
N LYS A 333 6.33 -28.10 3.08
CA LYS A 333 5.83 -29.39 2.57
C LYS A 333 4.30 -29.55 2.64
N TYR A 334 3.65 -28.95 3.63
CA TYR A 334 2.19 -29.03 3.74
C TYR A 334 1.51 -28.17 2.69
N LEU A 335 2.07 -26.98 2.41
CA LEU A 335 1.63 -26.12 1.31
C LEU A 335 1.82 -26.83 -0.04
N LYS A 336 3.00 -27.43 -0.26
CA LYS A 336 3.32 -28.19 -1.48
C LYS A 336 2.39 -29.38 -1.72
N ASN A 337 2.06 -30.11 -0.65
CA ASN A 337 1.16 -31.27 -0.73
C ASN A 337 -0.32 -30.90 -0.64
N LYS A 338 -0.66 -29.61 -0.54
CA LYS A 338 -2.03 -29.10 -0.32
C LYS A 338 -2.69 -29.72 0.92
N ASP A 339 -1.90 -30.06 1.93
CA ASP A 339 -2.40 -30.49 3.24
C ASP A 339 -2.76 -29.25 4.06
N TRP A 340 -3.93 -28.67 3.77
CA TRP A 340 -4.40 -27.42 4.39
C TRP A 340 -4.59 -27.55 5.90
N ALA A 341 -4.99 -28.71 6.40
CA ALA A 341 -5.13 -28.95 7.83
C ALA A 341 -3.76 -29.02 8.52
N GLY A 342 -2.80 -29.72 7.91
CA GLY A 342 -1.42 -29.77 8.39
C GLY A 342 -0.75 -28.40 8.37
N PHE A 343 -0.92 -27.65 7.27
CA PHE A 343 -0.42 -26.29 7.11
C PHE A 343 -1.03 -25.35 8.17
N ALA A 344 -2.35 -25.24 8.23
CA ALA A 344 -3.05 -24.33 9.15
C ALA A 344 -2.76 -24.63 10.62
N ARG A 345 -2.62 -25.91 10.99
CA ARG A 345 -2.25 -26.29 12.36
C ARG A 345 -0.87 -25.77 12.76
N ARG A 346 0.09 -25.81 11.84
CA ARG A 346 1.48 -25.39 12.10
C ARG A 346 1.64 -23.88 12.01
N TYR A 347 0.96 -23.25 11.07
CA TYR A 347 1.06 -21.82 10.84
C TYR A 347 0.17 -21.00 11.78
N ASN A 348 -1.13 -21.30 11.86
CA ASN A 348 -2.11 -20.54 12.66
C ASN A 348 -2.29 -21.10 14.09
N GLY A 349 -1.65 -22.23 14.41
CA GLY A 349 -1.63 -22.83 15.74
C GLY A 349 -2.86 -23.69 16.09
N SER A 350 -2.96 -24.08 17.36
CA SER A 350 -3.92 -25.10 17.83
C SER A 350 -5.40 -24.73 17.64
N GLN A 351 -5.71 -23.43 17.53
CA GLN A 351 -7.06 -22.93 17.32
C GLN A 351 -7.49 -22.91 15.85
N PHE A 352 -6.67 -23.42 14.92
CA PHE A 352 -6.92 -23.29 13.49
C PHE A 352 -8.30 -23.82 13.06
N LYS A 353 -8.75 -24.96 13.61
CA LYS A 353 -10.07 -25.54 13.32
C LYS A 353 -11.22 -24.66 13.77
N LYS A 354 -11.09 -24.05 14.96
CA LYS A 354 -12.11 -23.14 15.50
C LYS A 354 -12.31 -21.94 14.57
N ASN A 355 -11.22 -21.47 13.97
CA ASN A 355 -11.23 -20.34 13.04
C ASN A 355 -11.39 -20.76 11.56
N GLN A 356 -11.55 -22.06 11.30
CA GLN A 356 -11.76 -22.68 9.98
C GLN A 356 -10.66 -22.36 8.96
N TYR A 357 -9.42 -22.20 9.40
CA TYR A 357 -8.31 -21.85 8.49
C TYR A 357 -8.11 -22.89 7.39
N ASP A 358 -8.21 -24.17 7.74
CA ASP A 358 -8.11 -25.30 6.80
C ASP A 358 -9.17 -25.22 5.69
N SER A 359 -10.44 -25.03 6.06
CA SER A 359 -11.55 -24.94 5.12
C SER A 359 -11.46 -23.68 4.25
N LYS A 360 -11.04 -22.55 4.85
CA LYS A 360 -10.84 -21.29 4.12
C LYS A 360 -9.72 -21.40 3.10
N LEU A 361 -8.62 -22.05 3.44
CA LEU A 361 -7.50 -22.29 2.52
C LEU A 361 -7.93 -23.18 1.35
N GLN A 362 -8.67 -24.26 1.62
CA GLN A 362 -9.21 -25.12 0.56
C GLN A 362 -10.14 -24.33 -0.39
N VAL A 363 -11.11 -23.58 0.15
CA VAL A 363 -12.04 -22.78 -0.65
C VAL A 363 -11.30 -21.72 -1.49
N ALA A 364 -10.32 -21.04 -0.90
CA ALA A 364 -9.52 -20.05 -1.61
C ALA A 364 -8.67 -20.69 -2.71
N PHE A 365 -8.12 -21.89 -2.47
CA PHE A 365 -7.36 -22.66 -3.44
C PHE A 365 -8.22 -23.11 -4.63
N ASP A 366 -9.40 -23.68 -4.38
CA ASP A 366 -10.29 -24.17 -5.43
C ASP A 366 -10.71 -23.04 -6.36
N ALA A 367 -11.06 -21.89 -5.78
CA ALA A 367 -11.42 -20.69 -6.53
C ALA A 367 -10.25 -20.15 -7.36
N ALA A 368 -9.03 -20.10 -6.79
CA ALA A 368 -7.84 -19.67 -7.50
C ALA A 368 -7.36 -20.66 -8.59
N SER A 369 -7.74 -21.93 -8.48
CA SER A 369 -7.38 -23.00 -9.44
C SER A 369 -8.39 -23.15 -10.58
N GLY A 370 -9.52 -22.43 -10.54
CA GLY A 370 -10.63 -22.62 -11.48
C GLY A 370 -11.36 -23.97 -11.33
N VAL A 371 -11.15 -24.68 -10.21
CA VAL A 371 -11.81 -25.96 -9.94
C VAL A 371 -13.24 -25.67 -9.49
N GLY A 372 -14.21 -25.92 -10.37
CA GLY A 372 -15.65 -25.77 -10.08
C GLY A 372 -16.38 -24.66 -10.85
N THR A 373 -15.68 -23.84 -11.65
CA THR A 373 -16.30 -22.77 -12.46
C THR A 373 -16.59 -23.23 -13.88
N ARG A 374 -17.71 -23.93 -14.10
CA ARG A 374 -18.38 -23.82 -15.42
C ARG A 374 -18.97 -22.41 -15.52
N GLY A 375 -18.25 -21.50 -16.17
CA GLY A 375 -18.83 -20.28 -16.74
C GLY A 375 -18.70 -18.98 -15.95
N VAL A 376 -17.74 -18.84 -15.05
CA VAL A 376 -17.38 -17.52 -14.49
C VAL A 376 -15.87 -17.35 -14.62
N ASP A 377 -15.49 -16.41 -15.47
CA ASP A 377 -14.14 -15.87 -15.59
C ASP A 377 -13.74 -15.31 -14.22
N GLY A 378 -12.89 -16.05 -13.50
CA GLY A 378 -12.61 -15.84 -12.08
C GLY A 378 -11.14 -15.56 -11.89
N SER A 379 -10.69 -14.38 -12.30
CA SER A 379 -9.38 -13.87 -11.89
C SER A 379 -9.41 -13.58 -10.39
N LEU A 380 -8.26 -13.83 -9.72
CA LEU A 380 -8.07 -13.51 -8.31
C LEU A 380 -8.34 -12.03 -7.98
N GLU A 381 -8.26 -11.16 -9.01
CA GLU A 381 -8.66 -9.76 -8.97
C GLU A 381 -10.07 -9.60 -8.39
N ASP A 382 -11.07 -10.34 -8.85
CA ASP A 382 -12.45 -10.19 -8.37
C ASP A 382 -12.61 -10.62 -6.91
N MET A 383 -11.82 -11.59 -6.42
CA MET A 383 -11.94 -12.12 -5.06
C MET A 383 -11.20 -11.30 -4.00
N VAL A 384 -10.03 -10.72 -4.35
CA VAL A 384 -9.27 -9.82 -3.46
C VAL A 384 -9.89 -8.43 -3.45
N VAL A 385 -10.37 -7.95 -4.60
CA VAL A 385 -11.16 -6.72 -4.70
C VAL A 385 -12.39 -6.80 -3.80
N ASN A 386 -13.13 -7.92 -3.78
CA ASN A 386 -14.37 -8.02 -2.99
C ASN A 386 -14.22 -7.98 -1.46
N GLU A 387 -13.10 -8.43 -0.88
CA GLU A 387 -12.91 -8.40 0.59
C GLU A 387 -12.37 -7.05 1.06
N TYR A 388 -11.43 -6.46 0.32
CA TYR A 388 -10.96 -5.10 0.58
C TYR A 388 -12.07 -4.07 0.31
N SER A 389 -12.90 -4.31 -0.72
CA SER A 389 -14.11 -3.54 -0.99
C SER A 389 -15.12 -3.61 0.16
N ARG A 390 -15.22 -4.73 0.89
CA ARG A 390 -16.05 -4.82 2.10
C ARG A 390 -15.46 -4.06 3.29
N GLN A 391 -14.14 -4.12 3.51
CA GLN A 391 -13.48 -3.36 4.58
C GLN A 391 -13.54 -1.84 4.32
N LEU A 392 -13.46 -1.42 3.07
CA LEU A 392 -13.68 -0.03 2.65
C LEU A 392 -15.16 0.36 2.66
N ALA A 393 -16.08 -0.51 2.24
CA ALA A 393 -17.52 -0.26 2.37
C ALA A 393 -17.92 -0.03 3.83
N ALA A 394 -17.31 -0.74 4.78
CA ALA A 394 -17.47 -0.48 6.21
C ALA A 394 -16.85 0.87 6.64
N ALA A 395 -15.72 1.28 6.04
CA ALA A 395 -15.12 2.60 6.28
C ALA A 395 -15.91 3.76 5.66
N PHE A 396 -16.69 3.49 4.59
CA PHE A 396 -17.52 4.45 3.87
C PHE A 396 -19.00 4.48 4.31
N ALA A 397 -19.49 3.44 5.01
CA ALA A 397 -20.84 3.40 5.57
C ALA A 397 -21.10 4.55 6.58
N ASP A 398 -20.05 5.03 7.26
CA ASP A 398 -20.10 6.20 8.14
C ASP A 398 -20.31 7.54 7.40
N PHE A 399 -20.17 7.58 6.07
CA PHE A 399 -20.32 8.79 5.26
C PHE A 399 -21.73 8.94 4.66
N GLU A 400 -22.49 7.85 4.56
CA GLU A 400 -23.86 7.85 4.05
C GLU A 400 -24.92 8.05 5.15
N GLY A 401 -24.48 8.21 6.41
CA GLY A 401 -25.32 8.27 7.61
C GLY A 401 -25.60 9.65 8.22
N GLU A 402 -25.30 10.76 7.54
CA GLU A 402 -25.72 12.10 8.00
C GLU A 402 -26.45 12.83 6.85
N LYS A 403 -27.77 12.68 6.81
CA LYS A 403 -28.68 13.64 6.16
C LYS A 403 -28.99 14.79 7.11
#